data_AF-C4JP01-F1
#
_entry.id   AF-C4JP01-F1
#
_cell.length_a   1.000
_cell.length_b   1.000
_cell.length_c   1.000
_cell.angle_alpha   90.00
_cell.angle_beta   90.00
_cell.angle_gamma   90.00
#
_symmetry.space_group_name_H-M   'P 1'
#
loop_
_entity.id
_entity.type
_entity.pdbx_description
1 polymer ?
#
loop_
_entity_poly.entity_id
_entity_poly.type
_entity_poly.pdbx_seq_one_letter_code
_entity_poly.pdbx_strand_id
1 'polypeptide(L)'
;MPSPVNPNDPDQSMADATPLNDAEMQEKSPEQLEEELRVAELRRQRIKVLPGASETAASFQFEKEDHTLGNALRYVIMKNPGVEFCGYTMPHPSEERMNLRIQTYSPANVFEVLDKGFSDLMDLCDVVLETFTAARDDFETNKMQ
;
A
#
# COMPACT_ATOMS: atom_id res chain seq x y z
N MET A 1 -34.93 -28.35 -71.41
CA MET A 1 -33.63 -28.24 -72.10
C MET A 1 -32.63 -27.73 -71.07
N PRO A 2 -31.54 -28.48 -70.79
CA PRO A 2 -30.57 -28.15 -69.74
C PRO A 2 -29.56 -27.09 -70.22
N SER A 3 -29.14 -26.21 -69.31
CA SER A 3 -28.08 -25.21 -69.54
C SER A 3 -26.69 -25.85 -69.36
N PRO A 4 -25.62 -25.30 -69.97
CA PRO A 4 -24.30 -25.93 -69.99
C PRO A 4 -23.58 -25.82 -68.63
N VAL A 5 -22.97 -26.92 -68.23
CA VAL A 5 -22.02 -27.03 -67.10
C VAL A 5 -20.77 -26.18 -67.35
N ASN A 6 -20.43 -25.33 -66.39
CA ASN A 6 -19.23 -24.50 -66.38
C ASN A 6 -18.04 -25.37 -65.88
N PRO A 7 -16.87 -25.41 -66.56
CA PRO A 7 -15.86 -26.46 -66.38
C PRO A 7 -14.79 -26.14 -65.31
N ASN A 8 -15.14 -25.38 -64.28
CA ASN A 8 -14.22 -25.11 -63.16
C ASN A 8 -14.78 -25.69 -61.87
N ASP A 9 -14.69 -27.01 -61.75
CA ASP A 9 -14.46 -27.64 -60.45
C ASP A 9 -13.03 -27.29 -60.00
N PRO A 10 -12.90 -26.78 -58.78
CA PRO A 10 -11.83 -27.25 -57.94
C PRO A 10 -12.44 -27.79 -56.65
N ASP A 11 -12.67 -29.11 -56.65
CA ASP A 11 -12.35 -29.96 -55.51
C ASP A 11 -10.86 -29.74 -55.17
N GLN A 12 -10.59 -28.64 -54.48
CA GLN A 12 -9.27 -28.24 -54.01
C GLN A 12 -9.30 -28.16 -52.50
N SER A 13 -8.73 -29.22 -51.91
CA SER A 13 -8.18 -29.29 -50.56
C SER A 13 -9.13 -28.89 -49.45
N MET A 14 -9.59 -29.92 -48.72
CA MET A 14 -9.69 -29.84 -47.26
C MET A 14 -8.37 -29.28 -46.72
N ALA A 15 -8.28 -27.96 -46.62
CA ALA A 15 -7.19 -27.31 -45.92
C ALA A 15 -7.37 -27.70 -44.46
N ASP A 16 -6.42 -28.49 -43.99
CA ASP A 16 -6.20 -28.85 -42.60
C ASP A 16 -6.59 -27.66 -41.72
N ALA A 17 -7.53 -27.88 -40.80
CA ALA A 17 -7.87 -26.87 -39.82
C ALA A 17 -6.58 -26.58 -39.06
N THR A 18 -5.93 -25.45 -39.37
CA THR A 18 -4.83 -24.95 -38.57
C THR A 18 -5.32 -25.00 -37.13
N PRO A 19 -4.66 -25.75 -36.23
CA PRO A 19 -5.05 -25.67 -34.84
C PRO A 19 -4.93 -24.19 -34.50
N LEU A 20 -6.03 -23.61 -34.05
CA LEU A 20 -5.97 -22.35 -33.32
C LEU A 20 -4.85 -22.61 -32.31
N ASN A 21 -3.73 -21.88 -32.44
CA ASN A 21 -2.73 -21.88 -31.40
C ASN A 21 -3.53 -21.64 -30.13
N ASP A 22 -3.58 -22.66 -29.28
CA ASP A 22 -3.86 -22.52 -27.87
C ASP A 22 -2.76 -21.57 -27.39
N ALA A 23 -3.00 -20.27 -27.55
CA ALA A 23 -2.23 -19.24 -26.91
C ALA A 23 -2.42 -19.57 -25.45
N GLU A 24 -1.39 -20.23 -24.92
CA GLU A 24 -1.34 -20.77 -23.58
C GLU A 24 -1.87 -19.67 -22.66
N MET A 25 -3.11 -19.82 -22.20
CA MET A 25 -3.44 -19.30 -20.87
C MET A 25 -2.56 -20.14 -19.97
N GLN A 26 -1.31 -19.69 -19.78
CA GLN A 26 -0.45 -20.20 -18.72
C GLN A 26 -1.23 -19.99 -17.44
N GLU A 27 -1.88 -21.05 -17.00
CA GLU A 27 -2.56 -21.13 -15.73
C GLU A 27 -1.45 -20.94 -14.70
N LYS A 28 -1.31 -19.70 -14.23
CA LYS A 28 -0.30 -19.35 -13.23
C LYS A 28 -0.49 -20.31 -12.06
N SER A 29 0.60 -20.95 -11.64
CA SER A 29 0.55 -21.81 -10.47
C SER A 29 0.04 -21.00 -9.26
N PRO A 30 -0.59 -21.65 -8.26
CA PRO A 30 -1.10 -20.98 -7.07
C PRO A 30 -0.06 -20.08 -6.40
N GLU A 31 1.19 -20.52 -6.34
CA GLU A 31 2.32 -19.76 -5.76
C GLU A 31 2.68 -18.52 -6.59
N GLN A 32 2.61 -18.61 -7.92
CA GLN A 32 2.89 -17.46 -8.81
C GLN A 32 1.77 -16.41 -8.74
N LEU A 33 0.52 -16.83 -8.57
CA LEU A 33 -0.61 -15.93 -8.32
C LEU A 33 -0.48 -15.24 -6.96
N GLU A 34 -0.13 -15.98 -5.91
CA GLU A 34 0.08 -15.41 -4.57
C GLU A 34 1.20 -14.35 -4.56
N GLU A 35 2.34 -14.64 -5.19
CA GLU A 35 3.46 -13.69 -5.24
C GLU A 35 3.11 -12.46 -6.10
N GLU A 36 2.41 -12.63 -7.23
CA GLU A 36 1.93 -11.47 -7.99
C GLU A 36 0.93 -10.63 -7.21
N LEU A 37 0.00 -11.25 -6.48
CA LEU A 37 -0.97 -10.55 -5.63
C LEU A 37 -0.25 -9.79 -4.51
N ARG A 38 0.74 -10.41 -3.87
CA ARG A 38 1.58 -9.78 -2.84
C ARG A 38 2.37 -8.60 -3.39
N VAL A 39 2.99 -8.77 -4.56
CA VAL A 39 3.73 -7.70 -5.25
C VAL A 39 2.78 -6.58 -5.70
N ALA A 40 1.58 -6.91 -6.15
CA ALA A 40 0.56 -5.93 -6.49
C ALA A 40 0.07 -5.15 -5.26
N GLU A 41 -0.09 -5.81 -4.11
CA GLU A 41 -0.47 -5.18 -2.86
C GLU A 41 0.64 -4.28 -2.30
N LEU A 42 1.91 -4.66 -2.46
CA LEU A 42 3.06 -3.80 -2.14
C LEU A 42 3.16 -2.58 -3.05
N ARG A 43 2.80 -2.72 -4.34
CA ARG A 43 2.76 -1.59 -5.29
C ARG A 43 1.55 -0.70 -5.10
N ARG A 44 0.55 -1.12 -4.32
CA ARG A 44 -0.63 -0.31 -4.04
C ARG A 44 -0.19 0.93 -3.24
N GLN A 45 -0.40 2.10 -3.83
CA GLN A 45 -0.12 3.37 -3.17
C GLN A 45 -1.09 3.56 -1.99
N ARG A 46 -0.59 3.37 -0.77
CA ARG A 46 -1.39 3.46 0.46
C ARG A 46 -1.55 4.89 0.99
N ILE A 47 -0.74 5.84 0.48
CA ILE A 47 -0.73 7.24 0.91
C ILE A 47 -1.02 8.14 -0.29
N LYS A 48 -2.05 8.97 -0.16
CA LYS A 48 -2.46 9.97 -1.15
C LYS A 48 -2.36 11.37 -0.54
N VAL A 49 -1.83 12.32 -1.30
CA VAL A 49 -1.86 13.74 -0.90
C VAL A 49 -3.15 14.36 -1.40
N LEU A 50 -3.93 14.95 -0.51
CA LEU A 50 -5.18 15.62 -0.85
C LEU A 50 -4.92 17.01 -1.47
N PRO A 51 -5.81 17.50 -2.34
CA PRO A 51 -5.68 18.82 -2.95
C PRO A 51 -5.66 19.94 -1.89
N GLY A 52 -4.89 20.99 -2.15
CA GLY A 52 -4.65 22.08 -1.19
C GLY A 52 -3.43 21.87 -0.28
N ALA A 53 -2.51 21.00 -0.68
CA ALA A 53 -1.20 20.89 -0.09
C ALA A 53 -0.29 22.06 -0.51
N SER A 54 0.46 22.57 0.45
CA SER A 54 1.50 23.59 0.34
C SER A 54 2.73 23.08 1.10
N GLU A 55 3.88 23.75 0.94
CA GLU A 55 5.12 23.33 1.60
C GLU A 55 5.03 23.34 3.13
N THR A 56 4.20 24.22 3.70
CA THR A 56 4.00 24.38 5.15
C THR A 56 2.71 23.74 5.68
N ALA A 57 1.79 23.32 4.80
CA ALA A 57 0.56 22.66 5.22
C ALA A 57 0.06 21.66 4.17
N ALA A 58 -0.09 20.39 4.56
CA ALA A 58 -0.59 19.34 3.67
C ALA A 58 -1.56 18.39 4.40
N SER A 59 -2.45 17.80 3.61
CA SER A 59 -3.38 16.76 4.05
C SER A 59 -3.02 15.44 3.37
N PHE A 60 -2.80 14.40 4.15
CA PHE A 60 -2.50 13.05 3.70
C PHE A 60 -3.70 12.15 3.97
N GLN A 61 -3.99 11.25 3.04
CA GLN A 61 -5.00 10.22 3.17
C GLN A 61 -4.31 8.86 3.14
N PHE A 62 -4.54 8.07 4.19
CA PHE A 62 -4.04 6.71 4.34
C PHE A 62 -5.17 5.72 4.06
N GLU A 63 -4.89 4.72 3.21
CA GLU A 63 -5.81 3.62 2.93
C GLU A 63 -5.54 2.41 3.83
N LYS A 64 -6.61 1.79 4.33
CA LYS A 64 -6.59 0.64 5.25
C LYS A 64 -5.87 0.94 6.57
N GLU A 65 -6.06 2.15 7.12
CA GLU A 65 -5.46 2.59 8.38
C GLU A 65 -6.51 3.30 9.26
N ASP A 66 -6.32 3.22 10.58
CA ASP A 66 -7.30 3.67 11.57
C ASP A 66 -6.67 4.52 12.71
N HIS A 67 -7.40 4.65 13.82
CA HIS A 67 -6.97 5.36 15.02
C HIS A 67 -5.65 4.88 15.61
N THR A 68 -5.26 3.62 15.36
CA THR A 68 -4.04 3.02 15.90
C THR A 68 -2.81 3.78 15.38
N LEU A 69 -2.68 3.85 14.05
CA LEU A 69 -1.61 4.60 13.41
C LEU A 69 -1.82 6.10 13.57
N GLY A 70 -3.07 6.58 13.42
CA GLY A 70 -3.39 8.01 13.47
C GLY A 70 -3.02 8.66 14.80
N ASN A 71 -3.40 8.05 15.92
CA ASN A 71 -3.12 8.61 17.23
C ASN A 71 -1.63 8.57 17.57
N ALA A 72 -0.94 7.46 17.25
CA ALA A 72 0.49 7.32 17.46
C ALA A 72 1.27 8.38 16.67
N LEU A 73 1.00 8.48 15.37
CA LEU A 73 1.68 9.42 14.48
C LEU A 73 1.37 10.87 14.86
N ARG A 74 0.12 11.20 15.21
CA ARG A 74 -0.25 12.52 15.73
C ARG A 74 0.58 12.87 16.97
N TYR A 75 0.72 11.94 17.92
CA TYR A 75 1.45 12.18 19.15
C TYR A 75 2.91 12.50 18.89
N VAL A 76 3.58 11.68 18.07
CA VAL A 76 5.01 11.84 17.74
C VAL A 76 5.25 13.14 16.96
N ILE A 77 4.45 13.41 15.93
CA ILE A 77 4.61 14.63 15.12
C ILE A 77 4.38 15.89 15.97
N MET A 78 3.42 15.89 16.89
CA MET A 78 3.18 17.03 17.80
C MET A 78 4.34 17.29 18.77
N LYS A 79 5.29 16.36 18.96
CA LYS A 79 6.49 16.61 19.77
C LYS A 79 7.55 17.42 19.03
N ASN A 80 7.49 17.47 17.71
CA ASN A 80 8.44 18.23 16.91
C ASN A 80 8.14 19.74 17.03
N PRO A 81 9.09 20.58 17.49
CA PRO A 81 8.84 22.00 17.72
C PRO A 81 8.62 22.80 16.43
N GLY A 82 8.97 22.22 15.27
CA GLY A 82 8.69 22.80 13.94
C GLY A 82 7.24 22.59 13.47
N VAL A 83 6.41 21.89 14.25
CA VAL A 83 5.00 21.62 13.92
C VAL A 83 4.10 22.56 14.72
N GLU A 84 3.24 23.27 13.99
CA GLU A 84 2.20 24.12 14.58
C GLU A 84 0.96 23.30 14.92
N PHE A 85 0.54 22.45 13.99
CA PHE A 85 -0.68 21.67 14.13
C PHE A 85 -0.55 20.31 13.47
N CYS A 86 -0.94 19.26 14.19
CA CYS A 86 -1.14 17.93 13.64
C CYS A 86 -2.45 17.33 14.18
N GLY A 87 -3.30 16.89 13.27
CA GLY A 87 -4.60 16.29 13.60
C GLY A 87 -4.96 15.20 12.60
N TYR A 88 -5.66 14.17 13.07
CA TYR A 88 -6.19 13.12 12.21
C TYR A 88 -7.70 12.98 12.42
N THR A 89 -8.39 12.56 11.37
CA THR A 89 -9.84 12.35 11.36
C THR A 89 -10.17 11.17 10.47
N MET A 90 -11.12 10.33 10.89
CA MET A 90 -11.73 9.35 10.00
C MET A 90 -13.01 9.98 9.41
N PRO A 91 -13.14 10.05 8.08
CA PRO A 91 -14.29 10.69 7.44
C PRO A 91 -15.60 9.93 7.77
N HIS A 92 -15.52 8.61 7.87
CA HIS A 92 -16.65 7.76 8.25
C HIS A 92 -16.16 6.45 8.90
N PRO A 93 -16.77 5.94 9.98
CA PRO A 93 -16.32 4.71 10.66
C PRO A 93 -16.35 3.44 9.80
N SER A 94 -17.21 3.41 8.77
CA SER A 94 -17.30 2.27 7.84
C SER A 94 -16.29 2.34 6.68
N GLU A 95 -15.54 3.42 6.56
CA GLU A 95 -14.45 3.54 5.59
C GLU A 95 -13.12 3.37 6.31
N GLU A 96 -12.29 2.44 5.85
CA GLU A 96 -10.91 2.26 6.34
C GLU A 96 -9.98 3.31 5.73
N ARG A 97 -10.33 4.59 5.90
CA ARG A 97 -9.57 5.74 5.40
C ARG A 97 -9.29 6.70 6.54
N MET A 98 -8.04 7.08 6.69
CA MET A 98 -7.62 8.06 7.68
C MET A 98 -7.07 9.29 7.00
N ASN A 99 -7.57 10.47 7.35
CA ASN A 99 -7.02 11.74 6.89
C ASN A 99 -6.17 12.36 8.00
N LEU A 100 -4.92 12.71 7.69
CA LEU A 100 -3.97 13.39 8.56
C LEU A 100 -3.68 14.79 8.00
N ARG A 101 -3.84 15.83 8.80
CA ARG A 101 -3.46 17.21 8.47
C ARG A 101 -2.26 17.61 9.30
N ILE A 102 -1.23 18.11 8.62
CA ILE A 102 -0.04 18.67 9.24
C ILE A 102 0.10 20.13 8.79
N GLN A 103 0.43 21.01 9.73
CA GLN A 103 0.83 22.39 9.50
C GLN A 103 2.14 22.64 10.27
N THR A 104 3.14 23.14 9.58
CA THR A 104 4.48 23.41 10.11
C THR A 104 4.76 24.90 10.14
N TYR A 105 5.65 25.31 11.05
CA TYR A 105 6.21 26.65 11.02
C TYR A 105 7.20 26.76 9.85
N SER A 106 7.13 27.86 9.10
CA SER A 106 8.14 28.16 8.07
C SER A 106 9.52 28.29 8.73
N PRO A 107 10.59 27.63 8.24
CA PRO A 107 10.77 27.04 6.90
C PRO A 107 10.64 25.50 6.81
N ALA A 108 10.07 24.82 7.81
CA ALA A 108 10.05 23.35 7.83
C ALA A 108 9.08 22.76 6.78
N ASN A 109 9.57 21.81 5.98
CA ASN A 109 8.79 21.12 4.96
C ASN A 109 7.89 20.05 5.60
N VAL A 110 6.61 20.03 5.22
CA VAL A 110 5.64 19.06 5.77
C VAL A 110 6.00 17.60 5.43
N PHE A 111 6.57 17.32 4.27
CA PHE A 111 6.96 15.97 3.88
C PHE A 111 8.12 15.45 4.73
N GLU A 112 9.11 16.30 5.02
CA GLU A 112 10.23 15.96 5.90
C GLU A 112 9.74 15.71 7.34
N VAL A 113 8.80 16.52 7.81
CA VAL A 113 8.19 16.33 9.14
C VAL A 113 7.42 15.01 9.22
N LEU A 114 6.71 14.61 8.15
CA LEU A 114 6.01 13.34 8.10
C LEU A 114 7.00 12.17 8.13
N ASP A 115 8.05 12.21 7.31
CA ASP A 115 9.08 11.16 7.24
C ASP A 115 9.84 11.02 8.57
N LYS A 116 10.22 12.16 9.15
CA LYS A 116 10.78 12.19 10.50
C LYS A 116 9.81 11.63 11.53
N GLY A 117 8.52 11.95 11.44
CA GLY A 117 7.50 11.43 12.34
C GLY A 117 7.37 9.91 12.31
N PHE A 118 7.56 9.27 11.15
CA PHE A 118 7.63 7.82 11.05
C PHE A 118 8.92 7.25 11.64
N SER A 119 10.05 7.89 11.37
CA SER A 119 11.35 7.48 11.93
C SER A 119 11.35 7.54 13.46
N ASP A 120 10.91 8.67 14.02
CA ASP A 120 10.77 8.87 15.47
C ASP A 120 9.80 7.83 16.11
N LEU A 121 8.76 7.40 15.38
CA LEU A 121 7.83 6.38 15.86
C LEU A 121 8.47 4.98 15.87
N MET A 122 9.28 4.64 14.86
CA MET A 122 10.03 3.39 14.83
C MET A 122 11.05 3.33 15.97
N ASP A 123 11.82 4.40 16.15
CA ASP A 123 12.81 4.50 17.23
C ASP A 123 12.15 4.34 18.62
N LEU A 124 10.95 4.90 18.81
CA LEU A 124 10.18 4.74 20.04
C LEU A 124 9.76 3.28 20.26
N CYS A 125 9.33 2.57 19.22
CA CYS A 125 8.99 1.16 19.31
C CYS A 125 10.22 0.31 19.68
N ASP A 126 11.39 0.61 19.12
CA ASP A 126 12.64 -0.11 19.40
C ASP A 126 13.05 0.06 20.87
N VAL A 127 13.04 1.29 21.40
CA VAL A 127 13.37 1.55 22.81
C VAL A 127 12.39 0.83 23.76
N VAL A 128 11.09 0.83 23.43
CA VAL A 128 10.08 0.12 24.23
C VAL A 128 10.32 -1.38 24.21
N LEU A 129 10.65 -1.95 23.04
CA LEU A 129 10.92 -3.37 22.89
C LEU A 129 12.18 -3.80 23.65
N GLU A 130 13.25 -3.03 23.56
CA GLU A 130 14.50 -3.27 24.29
C GLU A 130 14.28 -3.24 25.80
N THR A 131 13.61 -2.19 26.30
CA THR A 131 13.32 -2.02 27.73
C THR A 131 12.43 -3.15 28.25
N PHE A 132 11.41 -3.53 27.48
CA PHE A 132 10.52 -4.64 27.83
C PHE A 132 11.27 -5.97 27.88
N THR A 133 12.12 -6.23 26.89
CA THR A 133 12.91 -7.47 26.79
C THR A 133 13.86 -7.59 27.97
N ALA A 134 14.59 -6.52 28.31
CA ALA A 134 15.47 -6.49 29.46
C ALA A 134 14.71 -6.75 30.78
N ALA A 135 13.59 -6.05 31.00
CA ALA A 135 12.78 -6.23 32.21
C ALA A 135 12.19 -7.65 32.32
N ARG A 136 11.80 -8.26 31.19
CA ARG A 136 11.34 -9.65 31.14
C ARG A 136 12.46 -10.62 31.52
N ASP A 137 13.65 -10.44 30.97
CA ASP A 137 14.78 -11.34 31.20
C ASP A 137 15.28 -11.24 32.66
N ASP A 138 15.26 -10.04 33.24
CA ASP A 138 15.50 -9.80 34.66
C ASP A 138 14.46 -10.50 35.54
N PHE A 139 13.18 -10.45 35.16
CA PHE A 139 12.10 -11.13 35.90
C PHE A 139 12.24 -12.66 35.88
N GLU A 140 12.55 -13.25 34.72
CA GLU A 140 12.76 -14.69 34.60
C GLU A 140 13.99 -15.15 35.39
N THR A 141 15.07 -14.36 35.40
CA THR A 141 16.28 -14.66 36.19
C THR A 141 16.00 -14.62 37.70
N ASN A 142 15.25 -13.63 38.16
CA ASN A 142 14.89 -13.49 39.58
C ASN A 142 13.87 -14.52 40.07
N LYS A 143 13.03 -15.05 39.17
CA LYS A 143 12.05 -16.11 39.49
C LYS A 143 12.69 -17.49 39.66
N MET A 144 13.89 -17.69 39.10
CA MET A 144 14.66 -18.94 39.21
C MET A 144 15.53 -19.04 40.47
N GLN A 145 15.66 -17.96 41.25
CA GLN A 145 16.29 -17.95 42.58
C GLN A 145 15.28 -18.21 43.69
#